data_AF-A0A9P3GCE9-F1
#
_entry.id   AF-A0A9P3GCE9-F1
#
_cell.length_a   1.000
_cell.length_b   1.000
_cell.length_c   1.000
_cell.angle_alpha   90.00
_cell.angle_beta   90.00
_cell.angle_gamma   90.00
#
_symmetry.space_group_name_H-M   'P 1'
#
loop_
_entity.id
_entity.type
_entity.pdbx_description
1 polymer ?
#
loop_
_entity_poly.entity_id
_entity_poly.type
_entity_poly.pdbx_seq_one_letter_code
_entity_poly.pdbx_strand_id
1 'polypeptide(L)'
;MAQPAHAPLALDEPWILKTKVRKVFNFSDNDFGCLQVRHEQTNPNGGAHPMVKLSLREVKALALRLQEALGVQPAPGVLAPRSGQDILHSKAMKEFGLTTGQLKAIAPVNIQANPHGRWQPPMKHYNRTDVLALADRLATARAQHAATWA
;
A
#
# COMPACT_ATOMS: atom_id res chain seq x y z
N MET A 1 -12.38 -50.36 3.95
CA MET A 1 -11.04 -49.75 3.77
C MET A 1 -11.24 -48.24 3.81
N ALA A 2 -10.78 -47.59 4.88
CA ALA A 2 -11.04 -46.18 5.14
C ALA A 2 -10.10 -45.30 4.30
N GLN A 3 -10.65 -44.31 3.61
CA GLN A 3 -9.90 -43.25 2.95
C GLN A 3 -9.18 -42.38 4.01
N PRO A 4 -7.94 -41.94 3.77
CA PRO A 4 -7.31 -40.96 4.65
C PRO A 4 -8.05 -39.62 4.53
N ALA A 5 -8.44 -39.10 5.70
CA ALA A 5 -9.15 -37.85 5.85
C ALA A 5 -8.37 -36.69 5.22
N HIS A 6 -8.86 -36.21 4.08
CA HIS A 6 -8.58 -34.84 3.64
C HIS A 6 -9.10 -33.91 4.74
N ALA A 7 -8.18 -33.20 5.40
CA ALA A 7 -8.53 -32.11 6.30
C ALA A 7 -9.53 -31.18 5.57
N PRO A 8 -10.64 -30.77 6.20
CA PRO A 8 -11.55 -29.82 5.58
C PRO A 8 -10.80 -28.50 5.41
N LEU A 9 -10.43 -28.17 4.16
CA LEU A 9 -10.10 -26.81 3.77
C LEU A 9 -11.25 -25.93 4.24
N ALA A 10 -10.97 -25.10 5.24
CA ALA A 10 -11.96 -24.34 6.00
C ALA A 10 -13.02 -23.70 5.08
N LEU A 11 -14.27 -24.17 5.19
CA LEU A 11 -15.43 -23.35 4.86
C LEU A 11 -15.33 -22.07 5.72
N ASP A 12 -15.52 -20.90 5.11
CA ASP A 12 -15.47 -19.56 5.74
C ASP A 12 -14.09 -18.94 6.01
N GLU A 13 -13.10 -19.06 5.12
CA GLU A 13 -12.05 -18.03 5.12
C GLU A 13 -12.62 -16.73 4.51
N PRO A 14 -12.76 -15.64 5.28
CA PRO A 14 -13.31 -14.41 4.75
C PRO A 14 -12.40 -13.90 3.63
N TRP A 15 -12.97 -13.70 2.45
CA TRP A 15 -12.28 -13.13 1.29
C TRP A 15 -12.67 -11.67 1.11
N ILE A 16 -11.81 -10.91 0.44
CA ILE A 16 -12.02 -9.50 0.16
C ILE A 16 -11.61 -9.16 -1.27
N LEU A 17 -12.39 -8.30 -1.94
CA LEU A 17 -12.09 -7.84 -3.30
C LEU A 17 -10.86 -6.94 -3.32
N LYS A 18 -9.97 -7.10 -4.31
CA LYS A 18 -8.80 -6.22 -4.54
C LYS A 18 -9.16 -4.73 -4.52
N THR A 19 -10.29 -4.36 -5.11
CA THR A 19 -10.80 -2.98 -5.11
C THR A 19 -11.20 -2.48 -3.73
N LYS A 20 -11.77 -3.35 -2.88
CA LYS A 20 -12.10 -3.04 -1.49
C LYS A 20 -10.84 -2.91 -0.64
N VAL A 21 -9.84 -3.78 -0.86
CA VAL A 21 -8.54 -3.70 -0.18
C VAL A 21 -7.87 -2.36 -0.44
N ARG A 22 -7.81 -1.92 -1.70
CA ARG A 22 -7.25 -0.61 -2.09
C ARG A 22 -7.91 0.54 -1.32
N LYS A 23 -9.24 0.50 -1.17
CA LYS A 23 -10.01 1.57 -0.50
C LYS A 23 -9.87 1.55 1.02
N VAL A 24 -9.92 0.36 1.63
CA VAL A 24 -9.99 0.21 3.09
C VAL A 24 -8.60 0.25 3.72
N PHE A 25 -7.63 -0.45 3.13
CA PHE A 25 -6.27 -0.57 3.66
C PHE A 25 -5.27 0.35 2.95
N ASN A 26 -5.72 1.13 1.95
CA ASN A 26 -4.92 2.09 1.22
C ASN A 26 -3.67 1.46 0.56
N PHE A 27 -3.83 0.23 0.03
CA PHE A 27 -2.79 -0.52 -0.67
C PHE A 27 -2.52 0.06 -2.08
N SER A 28 -1.24 0.16 -2.42
CA SER A 28 -0.73 0.41 -3.77
C SER A 28 -0.76 -0.85 -4.62
N ASP A 29 -0.55 -0.69 -5.93
CA ASP A 29 -0.34 -1.84 -6.83
C ASP A 29 0.86 -2.70 -6.43
N ASN A 30 1.92 -2.10 -5.86
CA ASN A 30 3.08 -2.84 -5.36
C ASN A 30 2.75 -3.71 -4.13
N ASP A 31 1.81 -3.29 -3.29
CA ASP A 31 1.42 -4.08 -2.11
C ASP A 31 0.70 -5.38 -2.53
N PHE A 32 -0.03 -5.37 -3.64
CA PHE A 32 -0.72 -6.56 -4.14
C PHE A 32 0.20 -7.63 -4.71
N GLY A 33 1.43 -7.28 -5.11
CA GLY A 33 2.41 -8.26 -5.61
C GLY A 33 2.86 -9.26 -4.54
N CYS A 34 2.60 -8.98 -3.27
CA CYS A 34 2.99 -9.82 -2.14
C CYS A 34 1.81 -10.57 -1.51
N LEU A 35 0.66 -10.61 -2.20
CA LEU A 35 -0.56 -11.29 -1.76
C LEU A 35 -0.88 -12.43 -2.72
N GLN A 36 -1.33 -13.55 -2.16
CA GLN A 36 -1.81 -14.67 -2.97
C GLN A 36 -3.22 -14.40 -3.51
N VAL A 37 -3.38 -14.59 -4.83
CA VAL A 37 -4.70 -14.59 -5.47
C VAL A 37 -5.39 -15.92 -5.17
N ARG A 38 -6.50 -15.86 -4.43
CA ARG A 38 -7.31 -17.04 -4.11
C ARG A 38 -8.27 -17.40 -5.24
N HIS A 39 -8.81 -16.37 -5.90
CA HIS A 39 -9.75 -16.56 -6.99
C HIS A 39 -9.74 -15.36 -7.93
N GLU A 40 -9.62 -15.64 -9.22
CA GLU A 40 -9.77 -14.67 -10.29
C GLU A 40 -10.98 -15.07 -11.14
N GLN A 41 -11.89 -14.13 -11.36
CA GLN A 41 -13.05 -14.34 -12.22
C GLN A 41 -13.16 -13.22 -13.23
N THR A 42 -13.64 -13.53 -14.44
CA THR A 42 -14.14 -12.50 -15.35
C THR A 42 -15.18 -11.65 -14.64
N ASN A 43 -15.10 -10.33 -14.86
CA ASN A 43 -16.01 -9.41 -14.21
C ASN A 43 -17.44 -9.68 -14.68
N PRO A 44 -18.36 -10.10 -13.79
CA PRO A 44 -19.73 -10.41 -14.17
C PRO A 44 -20.49 -9.17 -14.67
N ASN A 45 -20.00 -7.96 -14.37
CA ASN A 45 -20.57 -6.69 -14.81
C ASN A 45 -19.95 -6.19 -16.13
N GLY A 46 -19.19 -7.02 -16.86
CA GLY A 46 -18.61 -6.68 -18.17
C GLY A 46 -17.45 -5.67 -18.13
N GLY A 47 -16.91 -5.37 -16.94
CA GLY A 47 -15.76 -4.47 -16.82
C GLY A 47 -14.45 -5.08 -17.35
N ALA A 48 -13.57 -4.24 -17.87
CA ALA A 48 -12.30 -4.63 -18.52
C ALA A 48 -11.28 -5.33 -17.61
N HIS A 49 -11.48 -5.31 -16.28
CA HIS A 49 -10.56 -5.91 -15.31
C HIS A 49 -11.23 -7.06 -14.56
N PRO A 50 -10.54 -8.21 -14.39
CA PRO A 50 -11.08 -9.34 -13.67
C PRO A 50 -11.32 -9.01 -12.20
N MET A 51 -12.30 -9.70 -11.62
CA MET A 51 -12.60 -9.64 -10.21
C MET A 51 -11.65 -10.56 -9.44
N VAL A 52 -10.72 -9.96 -8.72
CA VAL A 52 -9.71 -10.66 -7.90
C VAL A 52 -10.15 -10.69 -6.44
N LYS A 53 -10.26 -11.89 -5.88
CA LYS A 53 -10.53 -12.14 -4.45
C LYS A 53 -9.23 -12.57 -3.75
N LEU A 54 -8.96 -11.93 -2.62
CA LEU A 54 -7.76 -12.10 -1.79
C LEU A 54 -8.18 -12.64 -0.42
N SER A 55 -7.28 -13.35 0.28
CA SER A 55 -7.51 -13.75 1.67
C SER A 55 -7.54 -12.49 2.56
N LEU A 56 -8.61 -12.31 3.35
CA LEU A 56 -8.67 -11.20 4.30
C LEU A 56 -7.62 -11.34 5.39
N ARG A 57 -7.28 -12.57 5.79
CA ARG A 57 -6.26 -12.82 6.82
C ARG A 57 -4.89 -12.34 6.34
N GLU A 58 -4.53 -12.71 5.12
CA GLU A 58 -3.27 -12.31 4.49
C GLU A 58 -3.21 -10.79 4.28
N VAL A 59 -4.29 -10.19 3.77
CA VAL A 59 -4.41 -8.73 3.63
C VAL A 59 -4.23 -8.01 4.96
N LYS A 60 -4.85 -8.50 6.05
CA LYS A 60 -4.70 -7.91 7.39
C LYS A 60 -3.26 -8.04 7.91
N ALA A 61 -2.62 -9.19 7.71
CA ALA A 61 -1.24 -9.42 8.12
C ALA A 61 -0.26 -8.48 7.38
N LEU A 62 -0.43 -8.33 6.07
CA LEU A 62 0.34 -7.36 5.28
C LEU A 62 0.06 -5.93 5.74
N ALA A 63 -1.21 -5.57 5.97
CA ALA A 63 -1.59 -4.22 6.40
C ALA A 63 -0.93 -3.85 7.73
N LEU A 64 -0.91 -4.77 8.70
CA LEU A 64 -0.25 -4.56 9.99
C LEU A 64 1.25 -4.32 9.80
N ARG A 65 1.94 -5.16 9.01
CA ARG A 65 3.37 -5.01 8.72
C ARG A 65 3.69 -3.68 8.03
N LEU A 66 2.88 -3.27 7.06
CA LEU A 66 3.03 -1.96 6.41
C LEU A 66 2.79 -0.83 7.41
N GLN A 67 1.82 -0.97 8.32
CA GLN A 67 1.56 0.02 9.36
C GLN A 67 2.72 0.13 10.37
N GLU A 68 3.33 -1.00 10.74
CA GLU A 68 4.55 -1.02 11.57
C GLU A 68 5.72 -0.34 10.86
N ALA A 69 5.91 -0.61 9.57
CA ALA A 69 6.93 0.06 8.76
C ALA A 69 6.69 1.57 8.61
N LEU A 70 5.43 2.01 8.67
CA LEU A 70 5.03 3.41 8.72
C LEU A 70 5.16 4.03 10.11
N GLY A 71 5.23 3.23 11.18
CA GLY A 71 5.05 3.60 12.58
C GLY A 71 6.18 4.41 13.23
N VAL A 72 7.19 4.84 12.49
CA VAL A 72 8.23 5.74 13.00
C VAL A 72 8.11 7.07 12.25
N GLN A 73 7.36 8.02 12.81
CA GLN A 73 7.21 9.37 12.22
C GLN A 73 7.24 10.49 13.27
N PRO A 74 7.81 11.66 12.91
CA PRO A 74 7.61 12.91 13.64
C PRO A 74 6.16 13.40 13.47
N ALA A 75 5.68 14.18 14.43
CA ALA A 75 4.30 14.66 14.47
C ALA A 75 3.89 15.44 13.20
N PRO A 76 2.64 15.26 12.71
CA PRO A 76 2.13 16.05 11.59
C PRO A 76 2.16 17.54 11.94
N GLY A 77 2.87 18.32 11.12
CA GLY A 77 3.04 19.77 11.30
C GLY A 77 4.49 20.23 11.41
N VAL A 78 5.42 19.32 11.69
CA VAL A 78 6.86 19.60 11.62
C VAL A 78 7.32 19.31 10.20
N LEU A 79 7.88 20.30 9.48
CA LEU A 79 8.51 20.06 8.18
C LEU A 79 9.82 19.29 8.38
N ALA A 80 10.12 18.33 7.51
CA ALA A 80 11.40 17.65 7.55
C ALA A 80 12.53 18.65 7.24
N PRO A 81 13.74 18.49 7.82
CA PRO A 81 14.91 19.26 7.42
C PRO A 81 15.11 19.16 5.90
N ARG A 82 15.33 20.30 5.25
CA ARG A 82 15.70 20.33 3.83
C ARG A 82 17.09 19.69 3.68
N SER A 83 17.12 18.44 3.22
CA SER A 83 18.35 17.74 2.91
C SER A 83 18.25 17.15 1.50
N GLY A 84 19.17 17.54 0.60
CA GLY A 84 19.23 17.02 -0.76
C GLY A 84 18.12 17.49 -1.72
N GLN A 85 17.83 16.67 -2.72
CA GLN A 85 16.80 16.93 -3.74
C GLN A 85 15.40 16.76 -3.17
N ASP A 86 14.52 17.68 -3.51
CA ASP A 86 13.09 17.57 -3.23
C ASP A 86 12.35 16.82 -4.35
N ILE A 87 11.27 16.16 -3.98
CA ILE A 87 10.40 15.44 -4.90
C ILE A 87 8.94 15.81 -4.66
N LEU A 88 8.22 16.07 -5.75
CA LEU A 88 6.80 16.37 -5.68
C LEU A 88 6.01 15.16 -5.20
N HIS A 89 4.92 15.37 -4.44
CA HIS A 89 4.00 14.32 -4.01
C HIS A 89 3.60 13.37 -5.15
N SER A 90 3.12 13.90 -6.28
CA SER A 90 2.68 13.07 -7.41
C SER A 90 3.84 12.30 -8.06
N LYS A 91 5.04 12.91 -8.10
CA LYS A 91 6.25 12.26 -8.62
C LYS A 91 6.70 11.14 -7.69
N ALA A 92 6.67 11.35 -6.37
CA ALA A 92 7.00 10.33 -5.38
C ALA A 92 6.07 9.11 -5.47
N MET A 93 4.76 9.34 -5.64
CA MET A 93 3.79 8.26 -5.86
C MET A 93 4.10 7.46 -7.13
N LYS A 94 4.42 8.14 -8.23
CA LYS A 94 4.67 7.48 -9.53
C LYS A 94 6.01 6.75 -9.55
N GLU A 95 7.05 7.35 -8.99
CA GLU A 95 8.42 6.84 -9.03
C GLU A 95 8.67 5.71 -8.02
N PHE A 96 8.08 5.81 -6.82
CA PHE A 96 8.29 4.83 -5.74
C PHE A 96 7.07 3.93 -5.49
N GLY A 97 5.99 4.08 -6.27
CA GLY A 97 4.76 3.30 -6.10
C GLY A 97 4.06 3.52 -4.76
N LEU A 98 4.29 4.67 -4.11
CA LEU A 98 3.74 4.99 -2.80
C LEU A 98 2.31 5.53 -2.92
N THR A 99 1.49 5.26 -1.91
CA THR A 99 0.16 5.86 -1.79
C THR A 99 0.20 7.18 -1.01
N THR A 100 -0.85 8.00 -1.18
CA THR A 100 -1.03 9.22 -0.39
C THR A 100 -0.99 8.95 1.12
N GLY A 101 -1.57 7.85 1.59
CA GLY A 101 -1.52 7.47 3.01
C GLY A 101 -0.13 7.07 3.49
N GLN A 102 0.66 6.40 2.64
CA GLN A 102 2.06 6.10 2.97
C GLN A 102 2.91 7.38 3.00
N LEU A 103 2.74 8.30 2.05
CA LEU A 103 3.44 9.59 2.04
C LEU A 103 3.01 10.55 3.15
N LYS A 104 1.80 10.37 3.72
CA LYS A 104 1.39 11.10 4.92
C LYS A 104 2.17 10.71 6.16
N ALA A 105 2.86 9.57 6.13
CA ALA A 105 3.73 9.19 7.22
C ALA A 105 4.85 10.24 7.36
N ILE A 106 5.54 10.57 6.27
CA ILE A 106 6.63 11.55 6.28
C ILE A 106 6.15 13.00 6.23
N ALA A 107 6.93 13.87 6.88
CA ALA A 107 6.73 15.30 6.78
C ALA A 107 7.14 15.85 5.42
N PRO A 108 6.35 16.77 4.80
CA PRO A 108 6.82 17.51 3.64
C PRO A 108 7.96 18.46 4.05
N VAL A 109 8.82 18.83 3.10
CA VAL A 109 9.85 19.87 3.25
C VAL A 109 9.34 21.24 2.82
N ASN A 110 8.33 21.27 1.94
CA ASN A 110 7.75 22.51 1.41
C ASN A 110 6.30 22.26 0.98
N ILE A 111 5.46 23.26 1.19
CA ILE A 111 4.06 23.27 0.78
C ILE A 111 3.83 24.55 -0.01
N GLN A 112 3.50 24.41 -1.29
CA GLN A 112 3.27 25.52 -2.21
C GLN A 112 1.81 25.59 -2.64
N ALA A 113 1.34 26.80 -2.93
CA ALA A 113 0.05 26.99 -3.58
C ALA A 113 0.07 26.31 -4.96
N ASN A 114 -1.02 25.66 -5.32
CA ASN A 114 -1.11 24.97 -6.59
C ASN A 114 -1.30 25.98 -7.74
N PRO A 115 -0.44 26.02 -8.77
CA PRO A 115 -0.55 26.95 -9.89
C PRO A 115 -1.81 26.71 -10.73
N HIS A 116 -2.44 25.53 -10.63
CA HIS A 116 -3.70 25.21 -11.30
C HIS A 116 -4.95 25.77 -10.59
N GLY A 117 -4.77 26.60 -9.57
CA GLY A 117 -5.84 27.41 -8.96
C GLY A 117 -6.08 27.12 -7.48
N ARG A 118 -6.70 28.08 -6.79
CA ARG A 118 -6.92 28.08 -5.33
C ARG A 118 -7.75 26.90 -4.79
N TRP A 119 -8.55 26.28 -5.66
CA TRP A 119 -9.44 25.17 -5.29
C TRP A 119 -8.73 23.82 -5.34
N GLN A 120 -7.52 23.77 -5.89
CA GLN A 120 -6.72 22.56 -5.93
C GLN A 120 -5.97 22.39 -4.61
N PRO A 121 -5.77 21.14 -4.14
CA PRO A 121 -4.95 20.89 -2.98
C PRO A 121 -3.52 21.43 -3.21
N PRO A 122 -2.87 21.97 -2.17
CA PRO A 122 -1.54 22.54 -2.28
C PRO A 122 -0.51 21.48 -2.70
N MET A 123 0.49 21.91 -3.47
CA MET A 123 1.60 21.07 -3.87
C MET A 123 2.49 20.79 -2.67
N LYS A 124 2.70 19.52 -2.36
CA LYS A 124 3.60 19.08 -1.29
C LYS A 124 4.88 18.55 -1.91
N HIS A 125 6.01 19.01 -1.40
CA HIS A 125 7.34 18.52 -1.71
C HIS A 125 7.86 17.75 -0.52
N TYR A 126 8.52 16.64 -0.79
CA TYR A 126 9.13 15.77 0.22
C TYR A 126 10.63 15.71 -0.01
N ASN A 127 11.38 15.38 1.02
CA ASN A 127 12.78 15.04 0.88
C ASN A 127 12.89 13.69 0.15
N ARG A 128 13.63 13.63 -0.96
CA ARG A 128 13.79 12.40 -1.74
C ARG A 128 14.43 11.28 -0.93
N THR A 129 15.35 11.61 -0.01
CA THR A 129 16.01 10.64 0.87
C THR A 129 15.02 10.00 1.84
N ASP A 130 14.11 10.79 2.42
CA ASP A 130 13.07 10.28 3.33
C ASP A 130 12.06 9.42 2.57
N VAL A 131 11.69 9.83 1.35
CA VAL A 131 10.83 9.03 0.46
C VAL A 131 11.49 7.69 0.10
N LEU A 132 12.79 7.70 -0.19
CA LEU A 132 13.55 6.49 -0.51
C LEU A 132 13.60 5.56 0.71
N ALA A 133 13.95 6.08 1.90
CA ALA A 133 14.00 5.31 3.13
C ALA A 133 12.63 4.72 3.49
N LEU A 134 11.55 5.48 3.28
CA LEU A 134 10.19 4.99 3.45
C LEU A 134 9.87 3.86 2.46
N ALA A 135 10.20 4.04 1.19
CA ALA A 135 9.97 3.03 0.15
C ALA A 135 10.74 1.74 0.45
N ASP A 136 11.98 1.85 0.92
CA ASP A 136 12.84 0.71 1.30
C ASP A 136 12.28 -0.06 2.51
N ARG A 137 11.82 0.64 3.56
CA ARG A 137 11.15 0.01 4.70
C ARG A 137 9.89 -0.75 4.29
N LEU A 138 9.07 -0.16 3.42
CA LEU A 138 7.86 -0.80 2.90
C LEU A 138 8.21 -1.99 2.01
N ALA A 139 9.24 -1.88 1.16
CA ALA A 139 9.74 -2.99 0.35
C ALA A 139 10.25 -4.15 1.22
N THR A 140 10.96 -3.85 2.32
CA THR A 140 11.41 -4.84 3.29
C THR A 140 10.23 -5.53 3.98
N ALA A 141 9.23 -4.78 4.44
CA ALA A 141 8.03 -5.33 5.06
C ALA A 141 7.24 -6.25 4.09
N ARG A 142 7.16 -5.85 2.82
CA ARG A 142 6.59 -6.66 1.73
C ARG A 142 7.38 -7.95 1.51
N ALA A 143 8.70 -7.87 1.42
CA ALA A 143 9.56 -9.03 1.21
C ALA A 143 9.47 -10.02 2.37
N GLN A 144 9.45 -9.53 3.62
CA GLN A 144 9.22 -10.36 4.80
C GLN A 144 7.85 -11.02 4.80
N HIS A 145 6.81 -10.30 4.33
CA HIS A 145 5.49 -10.87 4.14
C HIS A 145 5.51 -12.00 3.11
N ALA A 146 6.04 -11.74 1.91
CA ALA A 146 6.18 -12.73 0.86
C ALA A 146 6.93 -13.97 1.34
N ALA A 147 8.04 -13.82 2.07
CA ALA A 147 8.81 -14.94 2.62
C ALA A 147 8.06 -15.74 3.70
N THR A 148 7.10 -15.14 4.40
CA THR A 148 6.27 -15.85 5.40
C THR A 148 5.21 -16.74 4.74
N TRP A 149 4.81 -16.40 3.51
CA TRP A 149 3.71 -17.02 2.78
C TRP A 149 4.14 -17.65 1.44
N ALA A 150 5.45 -17.79 1.22
CA ALA A 150 6.06 -18.52 0.10
C ALA A 150 6.14 -20.01 0.42
#